data_AF-A0A953J7T3-F1
#
_entry.id   AF-A0A953J7T3-F1
#
_cell.length_a   1.000
_cell.length_b   1.000
_cell.length_c   1.000
_cell.angle_alpha   90.00
_cell.angle_beta   90.00
_cell.angle_gamma   90.00
#
_symmetry.space_group_name_H-M   'P 1'
#
loop_
_entity.id
_entity.type
_entity.pdbx_description
1 polymer ?
#
loop_
_entity_poly.entity_id
_entity_poly.type
_entity_poly.pdbx_seq_one_letter_code
_entity_poly.pdbx_strand_id
1 'polypeptide(L)'
;MQQITAFSNAQTVPAAPAAARKPNLWILDGWRDLILYVCTPLVILPIFLIAQTRWSPEDIYLFVAAFGAMGHHLPGMIRAYGDRALFERFRWRFICAPI
;
A
#
# COMPACT_ATOMS: atom_id res chain seq x y z
N MET A 1 -23.60 -41.17 -1.94
CA MET A 1 -22.89 -39.91 -2.26
C MET A 1 -22.44 -39.26 -0.96
N GLN A 2 -21.18 -39.46 -0.58
CA GLN A 2 -20.59 -38.82 0.62
C GLN A 2 -20.25 -37.37 0.29
N GLN A 3 -20.88 -36.42 0.97
CA GLN A 3 -20.45 -35.03 0.93
C GLN A 3 -19.22 -34.89 1.82
N ILE A 4 -18.05 -34.71 1.18
CA ILE A 4 -16.79 -34.40 1.85
C ILE A 4 -16.87 -32.93 2.28
N THR A 5 -17.10 -32.67 3.56
CA THR A 5 -17.07 -31.32 4.15
C THR A 5 -15.62 -30.86 4.31
N ALA A 6 -14.94 -30.63 3.19
CA ALA A 6 -13.57 -30.10 3.17
C ALA A 6 -13.57 -28.57 3.27
N PHE A 7 -14.02 -28.04 4.39
CA PHE A 7 -13.73 -26.66 4.77
C PHE A 7 -13.21 -26.69 6.21
N SER A 8 -11.88 -26.71 6.36
CA SER A 8 -11.25 -26.35 7.63
C SER A 8 -11.74 -24.96 8.02
N ASN A 9 -12.40 -24.86 9.17
CA ASN A 9 -12.71 -23.58 9.80
C ASN A 9 -11.41 -22.75 9.81
N ALA A 10 -11.47 -21.52 9.31
CA ALA A 10 -10.36 -20.59 9.44
C ALA A 10 -10.11 -20.38 10.94
N GLN A 11 -9.14 -21.11 11.51
CA GLN A 11 -8.65 -20.85 12.86
C GLN A 11 -8.01 -19.46 12.83
N THR A 12 -8.78 -18.46 13.22
CA THR A 12 -8.24 -17.16 13.58
C THR A 12 -7.53 -17.36 14.91
N VAL A 13 -6.19 -17.39 14.87
CA VAL A 13 -5.37 -17.32 16.09
C VAL A 13 -5.86 -16.11 16.89
N PRO A 14 -6.23 -16.26 18.18
CA PRO A 14 -6.66 -15.12 18.97
C PRO A 14 -5.53 -14.11 18.98
N ALA A 15 -5.82 -12.89 18.49
CA ALA A 15 -4.86 -11.81 18.48
C ALA A 15 -4.40 -11.58 19.93
N ALA A 16 -3.08 -11.64 20.15
CA ALA A 16 -2.49 -11.28 21.42
C ALA A 16 -3.02 -9.90 21.85
N PRO A 17 -3.36 -9.68 23.13
CA PRO A 17 -3.90 -8.42 23.58
C PRO A 17 -2.88 -7.32 23.30
N ALA A 18 -3.18 -6.48 22.31
CA ALA A 18 -2.40 -5.30 22.01
C ALA A 18 -2.58 -4.35 23.20
N ALA A 19 -1.47 -4.03 23.88
CA ALA A 19 -1.46 -2.98 24.89
C ALA A 19 -2.10 -1.73 24.29
N ALA A 20 -3.05 -1.12 25.00
CA ALA A 20 -3.82 0.03 24.54
C ALA A 20 -2.86 1.21 24.29
N ARG A 21 -2.36 1.30 23.05
CA ARG A 21 -1.56 2.42 22.59
C ARG A 21 -2.49 3.62 22.51
N LYS A 22 -2.14 4.74 23.14
CA LYS A 22 -2.85 6.01 22.93
C LYS A 22 -3.01 6.21 21.42
N PRO A 23 -4.21 6.56 20.93
CA PRO A 23 -4.42 6.78 19.51
C PRO A 23 -3.51 7.93 19.07
N ASN A 24 -2.44 7.58 18.33
CA ASN A 24 -1.63 8.56 17.64
C ASN A 24 -2.27 8.77 16.27
N LEU A 25 -2.71 9.99 16.01
CA LEU A 25 -3.29 10.37 14.72
C LEU A 25 -2.23 10.47 13.61
N TRP A 26 -0.96 10.48 14.00
CA TRP A 26 0.19 10.55 13.11
C TRP A 26 0.75 9.15 12.82
N ILE A 27 1.12 8.93 11.56
CA ILE A 27 1.63 7.67 11.02
C ILE A 27 3.07 7.43 11.51
N LEU A 28 3.95 8.43 11.43
CA LEU A 28 5.32 8.35 11.95
C LEU A 28 5.43 9.15 13.25
N ASP A 29 5.38 10.48 13.13
CA ASP A 29 5.36 11.46 14.21
C ASP A 29 4.91 12.81 13.64
N GLY A 30 4.34 13.68 14.48
CA GLY A 30 3.65 14.87 13.98
C GLY A 30 4.50 15.85 13.18
N TRP A 31 5.80 15.96 13.47
CA TRP A 31 6.71 16.82 12.71
C TRP A 31 7.10 16.21 11.38
N ARG A 32 7.46 14.93 11.33
CA ARG A 32 7.78 14.25 10.07
C ARG A 32 6.59 14.20 9.13
N ASP A 33 5.43 13.87 9.67
CA ASP A 33 4.20 13.80 8.88
C ASP A 33 3.82 15.19 8.35
N LEU A 34 3.98 16.26 9.15
CA LEU A 34 3.77 17.63 8.68
C LEU A 34 4.73 18.01 7.55
N ILE A 35 6.01 17.67 7.67
CA ILE A 35 7.02 17.89 6.61
C ILE A 35 6.57 17.15 5.34
N LEU A 36 6.17 15.89 5.44
CA LEU A 36 5.70 15.13 4.29
C LEU A 36 4.46 15.78 3.67
N TYR A 37 3.45 16.13 4.47
CA TYR A 37 2.21 16.74 3.96
C TYR A 37 2.41 18.09 3.29
N VAL A 38 3.34 18.92 3.78
CA VAL A 38 3.59 20.26 3.24
C VAL A 38 4.61 20.22 2.11
N CYS A 39 5.72 19.50 2.26
CA CYS A 39 6.75 19.44 1.24
C CYS A 39 6.29 18.70 -0.01
N THR A 40 5.45 17.66 0.10
CA THR A 40 4.96 16.91 -1.07
C THR A 40 4.26 17.81 -2.10
N PRO A 41 3.20 18.59 -1.78
CA PRO A 41 2.59 19.49 -2.76
C PRO A 41 3.53 20.61 -3.20
N LEU A 42 4.36 21.14 -2.30
CA LEU A 42 5.35 22.17 -2.64
C LEU A 42 6.38 21.69 -3.67
N VAL A 43 6.71 20.40 -3.69
CA VAL A 43 7.63 19.80 -4.66
C VAL A 43 6.89 19.35 -5.92
N ILE A 44 5.69 18.78 -5.80
CA ILE A 44 4.90 18.30 -6.94
C ILE A 44 4.47 19.45 -7.85
N LEU A 45 4.01 20.57 -7.29
CA LEU A 45 3.54 21.72 -8.07
C LEU A 45 4.60 22.27 -9.05
N PRO A 46 5.84 22.63 -8.64
CA PRO A 46 6.84 23.12 -9.58
C PRO A 46 7.25 22.06 -10.60
N ILE A 47 7.34 20.78 -10.21
CA ILE A 47 7.62 19.69 -11.16
C ILE A 47 6.51 19.62 -12.23
N PHE A 48 5.24 19.69 -11.82
CA PHE A 48 4.10 19.68 -12.72
C PHE A 48 4.10 20.90 -13.65
N LEU A 49 4.38 22.10 -13.13
CA LEU A 49 4.51 23.31 -13.93
C LEU A 49 5.62 23.19 -14.99
N ILE A 50 6.78 22.64 -14.62
CA ILE A 50 7.88 22.41 -15.56
C ILE A 50 7.49 21.32 -16.58
N ALA A 51 6.85 20.24 -16.15
CA ALA A 51 6.43 19.14 -17.02
C ALA A 51 5.48 19.62 -18.13
N GLN A 52 4.54 20.51 -17.81
CA GLN A 52 3.62 21.10 -18.79
C GLN A 52 4.33 21.90 -19.90
N THR A 53 5.58 22.32 -19.69
CA THR A 53 6.36 22.99 -20.76
C THR A 53 6.97 22.02 -21.77
N ARG A 54 6.99 20.72 -21.47
CA ARG A 54 7.68 19.68 -22.26
C ARG A 54 6.77 18.56 -22.76
N TRP A 55 5.66 18.31 -22.06
CA TRP A 55 4.76 17.19 -22.34
C TRP A 55 3.31 17.66 -22.49
N SER A 56 2.54 16.87 -23.23
CA SER A 56 1.11 17.10 -23.38
C SER A 56 0.38 16.85 -22.05
N PRO A 57 -0.77 17.50 -21.80
CA PRO A 57 -1.59 17.21 -20.63
C PRO A 57 -2.00 15.74 -20.54
N GLU A 58 -2.25 15.09 -21.68
CA GLU A 58 -2.62 13.68 -21.77
C GLU A 58 -1.49 12.76 -21.28
N ASP A 59 -0.25 13.02 -21.70
CA ASP A 59 0.92 12.24 -21.27
C ASP A 59 1.16 12.38 -19.76
N ILE A 60 1.03 13.61 -19.24
CA ILE A 60 1.17 13.89 -17.82
C ILE A 60 0.06 13.17 -17.04
N TYR A 61 -1.17 13.22 -17.53
CA TYR A 61 -2.31 12.52 -16.93
C TYR A 61 -2.08 11.01 -16.89
N LEU A 62 -1.63 10.40 -17.99
CA LEU A 62 -1.31 8.98 -18.05
C LEU A 62 -0.25 8.59 -17.00
N PHE A 63 0.81 9.40 -16.87
CA PHE A 63 1.84 9.16 -15.87
C PHE A 63 1.30 9.26 -14.44
N VAL A 64 0.56 10.33 -14.12
CA VAL A 64 -0.02 10.55 -12.79
C VAL A 64 -1.04 9.46 -12.45
N ALA A 65 -1.88 9.05 -13.42
CA ALA A 65 -2.87 8.01 -13.24
C ALA A 65 -2.21 6.64 -13.03
N ALA A 66 -1.18 6.30 -13.80
CA ALA A 66 -0.44 5.05 -13.64
C ALA A 66 0.29 4.98 -12.29
N PHE A 67 0.98 6.07 -11.92
CA PHE A 67 1.63 6.16 -10.61
C PHE A 67 0.62 6.12 -9.46
N GLY A 68 -0.49 6.85 -9.60
CA GLY A 68 -1.58 6.86 -8.63
C GLY A 68 -2.19 5.47 -8.44
N ALA A 69 -2.45 4.75 -9.52
CA ALA A 69 -2.94 3.37 -9.49
C ALA A 69 -1.97 2.45 -8.73
N MET A 70 -0.66 2.51 -9.05
CA MET A 70 0.35 1.76 -8.29
C MET A 70 0.39 2.15 -6.81
N GLY A 71 0.31 3.45 -6.51
CA GLY A 71 0.28 3.97 -5.15
C GLY A 71 -0.88 3.44 -4.31
N HIS A 72 -2.07 3.26 -4.90
CA HIS A 72 -3.23 2.68 -4.22
C HIS A 72 -3.03 1.19 -3.88
N HIS A 73 -2.27 0.46 -4.69
CA HIS A 73 -1.94 -0.94 -4.43
C HIS A 73 -0.75 -1.13 -3.48
N LEU A 74 0.06 -0.08 -3.29
CA LEU A 74 1.28 -0.12 -2.50
C LEU A 74 1.08 -0.63 -1.05
N PRO A 75 0.05 -0.21 -0.29
CA PRO A 75 -0.17 -0.74 1.07
C PRO A 75 -0.39 -2.26 1.08
N GLY A 76 -1.07 -2.78 0.05
CA GLY A 76 -1.27 -4.21 -0.14
C GLY A 76 0.04 -4.93 -0.43
N MET A 77 0.89 -4.35 -1.27
CA MET A 77 2.23 -4.88 -1.58
C MET A 77 3.12 -4.89 -0.33
N ILE A 78 3.18 -3.78 0.42
CA ILE A 78 3.96 -3.67 1.66
C ILE A 78 3.53 -4.76 2.65
N ARG A 79 2.22 -5.01 2.78
CA ARG A 79 1.72 -6.08 3.65
C ARG A 79 2.05 -7.47 3.12
N ALA A 80 1.85 -7.72 1.82
CA ALA A 80 2.07 -9.03 1.20
C ALA A 80 3.53 -9.49 1.27
N TYR A 81 4.48 -8.55 1.10
CA TYR A 81 5.91 -8.85 1.08
C TYR A 81 6.63 -8.49 2.39
N GLY A 82 6.03 -7.69 3.27
CA GLY A 82 6.61 -7.31 4.57
C GLY A 82 6.23 -8.23 5.73
N ASP A 83 5.07 -8.90 5.67
CA ASP A 83 4.67 -9.88 6.68
C ASP A 83 5.16 -11.28 6.29
N ARG A 84 6.16 -11.76 7.04
CA ARG A 84 6.78 -13.07 6.79
C ARG A 84 5.79 -14.23 6.88
N ALA A 85 4.87 -14.22 7.84
CA ALA A 85 3.92 -15.32 8.03
C ALA A 85 2.88 -15.36 6.89
N LEU A 86 2.43 -14.19 6.44
CA LEU A 86 1.53 -14.07 5.30
C LEU A 86 2.22 -14.49 3.99
N PHE A 87 3.48 -14.07 3.82
CA PHE A 87 4.27 -14.41 2.64
C PHE A 87 4.55 -15.91 2.55
N GLU A 88 5.01 -16.55 3.62
CA GLU A 88 5.27 -18.00 3.63
C GLU A 88 4.01 -18.81 3.30
N ARG A 89 2.84 -18.38 3.80
CA ARG A 89 1.54 -19.03 3.53
C ARG A 89 1.10 -18.94 2.08
N PHE A 90 1.33 -17.80 1.41
CA PHE A 90 0.87 -17.56 0.03
C PHE A 90 2.02 -17.42 -0.98
N ARG A 91 3.19 -17.96 -0.65
CA ARG A 91 4.46 -17.74 -1.36
C ARG A 91 4.34 -17.85 -2.88
N TRP A 92 3.72 -18.92 -3.37
CA TRP A 92 3.64 -19.20 -4.80
C TRP A 92 2.73 -18.20 -5.51
N ARG A 93 1.66 -17.75 -4.85
CA ARG A 93 0.77 -16.75 -5.40
C ARG A 93 1.45 -15.38 -5.44
N PHE A 94 2.24 -15.01 -4.44
CA PHE A 94 2.96 -13.73 -4.43
C PHE A 94 4.19 -13.71 -5.35
N ILE A 95 4.82 -14.86 -5.61
CA ILE A 95 5.93 -14.98 -6.56
C ILE A 95 5.42 -14.99 -8.00
N CYS A 96 4.33 -15.70 -8.29
CA CYS A 96 3.85 -15.87 -9.66
C CYS A 96 2.82 -14.82 -10.11
N ALA A 97 2.12 -14.14 -9.21
CA ALA A 97 1.14 -13.11 -9.61
C ALA A 97 1.69 -11.95 -10.46
N PRO A 98 2.95 -11.50 -10.30
CA PRO A 98 3.53 -10.46 -11.16
C PRO A 98 4.04 -10.95 -12.53
N ILE A 99 3.99 -12.26 -12.80
CA ILE A 99 4.45 -12.91 -14.04
C ILE A 99 3.25 -13.10 -14.97
#